data_AF-A0A371S1C6-F1
#
_entry.id   AF-A0A371S1C6-F1
#
_cell.length_a   1.000
_cell.length_b   1.000
_cell.length_c   1.000
_cell.angle_alpha   90.00
_cell.angle_beta   90.00
_cell.angle_gamma   90.00
#
_symmetry.space_group_name_H-M   'P 1'
#
loop_
_entity.id
_entity.type
_entity.pdbx_description
1 polymer ?
#
loop_
_entity_poly.entity_id
_entity_poly.type
_entity_poly.pdbx_seq_one_letter_code
_entity_poly.pdbx_strand_id
1 'polypeptide(L)'
;MNTLLHFADATMQYYRGKQTGLWGLVGIALAIVIATAWDYILPIFEASGIVSLLNKTGLIYEGSPSMTAFRIFVAFILFYICLIIVGFVLLAVFSIVMMVSQSKIGQGLLIIAFFLIFFPFVALYGIVRLLAFMGDKKEQKQNPEAYAERKRLKKNKKVIDYLITAGVEEEKIKILRQREKECEKLYEKFQYDKAKEIMNAPLGVKEDNIISFEDAKNRLNRLPTMGDYFFLLGVTYERDIYLLVPRPQLPYQNDKFIGEKWLLKGEINYQSKEREFYLDLNNSPFDRDREYPKVDKINYFDHTKHTFKEIPFDEFELFIDPARCGFDRDFRAYLQFAHFQYYVEHELDLYFLQKRNLKNKINNAQTKEEFDSLVNEIKLFNIGNEDVVSRIWEQNSKYA
;
A
#
# COMPACT_ATOMS: atom_id res chain seq x y z
N MET A 1 24.57 42.65 2.63
CA MET A 1 24.42 41.24 2.21
C MET A 1 25.59 40.37 2.68
N ASN A 2 26.86 40.82 2.57
CA ASN A 2 28.03 40.08 3.09
C ASN A 2 27.99 39.78 4.59
N THR A 3 27.47 40.69 5.42
CA THR A 3 27.40 40.48 6.88
C THR A 3 26.48 39.33 7.29
N LEU A 4 25.37 39.15 6.57
CA LEU A 4 24.41 38.06 6.81
C LEU A 4 24.98 36.70 6.40
N LEU A 5 25.74 36.65 5.30
CA LEU A 5 26.45 35.46 4.85
C LEU A 5 27.57 35.05 5.82
N HIS A 6 28.36 36.00 6.31
CA HIS A 6 29.39 35.70 7.32
C HIS A 6 28.80 35.24 8.65
N PHE A 7 27.63 35.75 9.05
CA PHE A 7 26.95 35.30 10.26
C PHE A 7 26.38 33.88 10.11
N ALA A 8 25.82 33.54 8.95
CA ALA A 8 25.37 32.19 8.64
C ALA A 8 26.54 31.19 8.62
N ASP A 9 27.69 31.59 8.05
CA ASP A 9 28.88 30.74 7.96
C ASP A 9 29.54 30.53 9.33
N ALA A 10 29.63 31.58 10.15
CA ALA A 10 30.07 31.48 11.55
C ALA A 10 29.15 30.58 12.39
N THR A 11 27.84 30.67 12.16
CA THR A 11 26.85 29.82 12.84
C THR A 11 26.98 28.36 12.41
N MET A 12 27.15 28.08 11.12
CA MET A 12 27.39 26.72 10.62
C MET A 12 28.71 26.13 11.11
N GLN A 13 29.79 26.92 11.18
CA GLN A 13 31.06 26.47 11.76
C GLN A 13 30.93 26.18 13.26
N TYR A 14 30.17 26.98 14.00
CA TYR A 14 29.87 26.73 15.41
C TYR A 14 29.10 25.42 15.61
N TYR A 15 28.06 25.16 14.81
CA TYR A 15 27.31 23.89 14.87
C TYR A 15 28.16 22.69 14.46
N ARG A 16 29.00 22.82 13.42
CA ARG A 16 29.96 21.77 13.03
C ARG A 16 30.97 21.49 14.13
N GLY A 17 31.52 22.53 14.76
CA GLY A 17 32.43 22.40 15.91
C GLY A 17 31.78 21.75 17.13
N LYS A 18 30.51 22.06 17.40
CA LYS A 18 29.75 21.44 18.49
C LYS A 18 29.42 19.97 18.21
N GLN A 19 29.08 19.63 16.95
CA GLN A 19 28.85 18.25 16.53
C GLN A 19 30.14 17.43 16.56
N THR A 20 31.25 17.93 16.01
CA THR A 20 32.54 17.23 16.08
C THR A 20 33.07 17.13 17.51
N GLY A 21 32.84 18.13 18.36
CA GLY A 21 33.17 18.09 19.78
C GLY A 21 32.38 17.02 20.56
N LEU A 22 31.07 16.89 20.29
CA LEU A 22 30.24 15.84 20.90
C LEU A 22 30.70 14.44 20.45
N TRP A 23 30.95 14.25 19.16
CA TRP A 23 31.48 12.98 18.63
C TRP A 23 32.88 12.67 19.17
N GLY A 24 33.71 13.68 19.40
CA GLY A 24 35.00 13.53 20.06
C GLY A 24 34.86 13.03 21.50
N LEU A 25 33.92 13.60 22.27
CA LEU A 25 33.61 13.13 23.64
C LEU A 25 33.05 11.71 23.65
N VAL A 26 32.15 11.38 22.71
CA VAL A 26 31.64 10.02 22.53
C VAL A 26 32.78 9.05 22.19
N GLY A 27 33.70 9.43 21.31
CA GLY A 27 34.88 8.62 20.98
C GLY A 27 35.81 8.39 22.17
N ILE A 28 36.03 9.40 23.00
CA ILE A 28 36.82 9.28 24.24
C ILE A 28 36.11 8.34 25.24
N ALA A 29 34.80 8.52 25.45
CA ALA A 29 34.03 7.66 26.33
C ALA A 29 34.04 6.20 25.84
N LEU A 30 33.88 5.98 24.54
CA LEU A 30 33.97 4.66 23.91
C LEU A 30 35.36 4.04 24.10
N ALA A 31 36.43 4.81 23.91
CA ALA A 31 37.80 4.34 24.11
C ALA A 31 38.05 3.92 25.57
N ILE A 32 37.51 4.66 26.54
CA ILE A 32 37.57 4.29 27.96
C ILE A 32 36.81 2.98 28.21
N VAL A 33 35.59 2.85 27.69
CA VAL A 33 34.79 1.60 27.82
C VAL A 33 35.51 0.42 27.18
N ILE A 34 36.11 0.60 26.00
CA ILE A 34 36.86 -0.45 25.33
C ILE A 34 38.09 -0.86 26.14
N ALA A 35 38.80 0.10 26.73
CA ALA A 35 39.96 -0.17 27.56
C ALA A 35 39.60 -0.88 28.89
N THR A 36 38.49 -0.50 29.53
CA THR A 36 38.06 -1.10 30.80
C THR A 36 37.37 -2.45 30.63
N ALA A 37 36.71 -2.68 29.49
CA ALA A 37 36.04 -3.94 29.16
C ALA A 37 36.88 -4.82 28.20
N TRP A 38 38.20 -4.62 28.17
CA TRP A 38 39.07 -5.28 27.19
C TRP A 38 38.95 -6.81 27.21
N ASP A 39 38.82 -7.43 28.39
CA ASP A 39 38.70 -8.88 28.54
C ASP A 39 37.45 -9.46 27.86
N TYR A 40 36.35 -8.69 27.80
CA TYR A 40 35.12 -9.09 27.11
C TYR A 40 35.18 -8.80 25.60
N ILE A 41 35.99 -7.82 25.21
CA ILE A 41 36.11 -7.35 23.83
C ILE A 41 37.14 -8.16 23.06
N LEU A 42 38.22 -8.61 23.72
CA LEU A 42 39.31 -9.38 23.12
C LEU A 42 38.81 -10.62 22.34
N PRO A 43 37.89 -11.47 22.86
CA PRO A 43 37.38 -12.61 22.11
C PRO A 43 36.68 -12.23 20.79
N ILE A 44 36.04 -11.05 20.73
CA ILE A 44 35.41 -10.53 19.52
C ILE A 44 36.47 -10.10 18.49
N PHE A 45 37.54 -9.44 18.95
CA PHE A 45 38.66 -9.04 18.11
C PHE A 45 39.50 -10.24 17.62
N GLU A 46 39.60 -11.31 18.43
CA GLU A 46 40.19 -12.58 18.02
C GLU A 46 39.33 -13.32 17.00
N ALA A 47 38.01 -13.43 17.24
CA ALA A 47 37.07 -14.08 16.33
C ALA A 47 36.97 -13.38 14.97
N SER A 48 37.10 -12.04 14.94
CA SER A 48 37.16 -11.25 13.70
C SER A 48 38.51 -11.32 12.98
N GLY A 49 39.52 -11.96 13.58
CA GLY A 49 40.85 -12.13 13.00
C GLY A 49 41.75 -10.89 13.07
N ILE A 50 41.30 -9.81 13.71
CA ILE A 50 42.05 -8.56 13.85
C ILE A 50 43.32 -8.78 14.66
N VAL A 51 43.24 -9.51 15.77
CA VAL A 51 44.41 -9.82 16.62
C VAL A 51 45.46 -10.62 15.85
N SER A 52 45.03 -11.62 15.08
CA SER A 52 45.93 -12.40 14.20
C SER A 52 46.59 -11.52 13.14
N LEU A 53 45.87 -10.57 12.55
CA LEU A 53 46.42 -9.64 11.56
C LEU A 53 47.44 -8.69 12.18
N LEU A 54 47.15 -8.13 13.35
CA LEU A 54 48.08 -7.27 14.10
C LEU A 54 49.33 -8.04 14.54
N ASN A 55 49.19 -9.31 14.92
CA ASN A 55 50.32 -10.16 15.26
C ASN A 55 51.18 -10.47 14.03
N LYS A 56 50.58 -10.90 12.91
CA LYS A 56 51.28 -11.21 11.65
C LYS A 56 52.02 -10.01 11.05
N THR A 57 51.49 -8.81 11.25
CA THR A 57 52.12 -7.55 10.82
C THR A 57 53.21 -7.06 11.77
N GLY A 58 53.46 -7.77 12.89
CA GLY A 58 54.48 -7.43 13.88
C GLY A 58 54.13 -6.22 14.74
N LEU A 59 52.86 -5.84 14.80
CA LEU A 59 52.39 -4.71 15.60
C LEU A 59 52.23 -5.07 17.08
N ILE A 60 52.01 -6.36 17.38
CA ILE A 60 51.97 -6.88 18.75
C ILE A 60 53.39 -7.29 19.17
N TYR A 61 53.84 -6.79 20.32
CA TYR A 61 55.12 -7.13 20.94
C TYR A 61 54.88 -7.84 22.27
N GLU A 62 55.23 -9.11 22.33
CA GLU A 62 55.05 -9.95 23.52
C GLU A 62 55.89 -9.43 24.70
N GLY A 63 55.28 -9.32 25.87
CA GLY A 63 55.96 -8.87 27.10
C GLY A 63 56.12 -7.36 27.28
N SER A 64 55.69 -6.52 26.32
CA SER A 64 55.67 -5.06 26.50
C SER A 64 54.40 -4.43 25.92
N PRO A 65 53.35 -4.23 26.76
CA PRO A 65 52.11 -3.59 26.34
C PRO A 65 52.32 -2.16 25.82
N SER A 66 53.25 -1.41 26.42
CA SER A 66 53.58 -0.05 25.99
C SER A 66 54.18 -0.01 24.58
N MET A 67 55.06 -0.95 24.24
CA MET A 67 55.63 -1.05 22.88
C MET A 67 54.59 -1.47 21.85
N THR A 68 53.66 -2.36 22.21
CA THR A 68 52.52 -2.73 21.35
C THR A 68 51.63 -1.52 21.07
N ALA A 69 51.24 -0.78 22.12
CA ALA A 69 50.43 0.42 21.98
C ALA A 69 51.11 1.49 21.10
N PHE A 70 52.42 1.71 21.29
CA PHE A 70 53.21 2.64 20.49
C PHE A 70 53.25 2.24 19.00
N ARG A 71 53.49 0.95 18.69
CA ARG A 71 53.50 0.47 17.30
C ARG A 71 52.15 0.61 16.62
N ILE A 72 51.07 0.27 17.31
CA ILE A 72 49.70 0.44 16.81
C ILE A 72 49.40 1.92 16.54
N PHE A 73 49.79 2.80 17.47
CA PHE A 73 49.62 4.25 17.30
C PHE A 73 50.38 4.79 16.09
N VAL A 74 51.65 4.40 15.91
CA VAL A 74 52.46 4.80 14.75
C VAL A 74 51.86 4.26 13.44
N ALA A 75 51.45 2.98 13.42
CA ALA A 75 50.80 2.38 12.26
C ALA A 75 49.49 3.10 11.90
N PHE A 76 48.70 3.51 12.91
CA PHE A 76 47.50 4.31 12.72
C PHE A 76 47.82 5.68 12.11
N ILE A 77 48.84 6.39 12.60
CA ILE A 77 49.28 7.66 12.02
C ILE A 77 49.70 7.48 10.55
N LEU A 78 50.51 6.46 10.26
CA LEU A 78 50.96 6.18 8.89
C LEU A 78 49.80 5.84 7.97
N PHE A 79 48.86 5.01 8.43
CA PHE A 79 47.64 4.69 7.70
C PHE A 79 46.80 5.95 7.45
N TYR A 80 46.64 6.82 8.45
CA TYR A 80 45.92 8.08 8.32
C TYR A 80 46.58 9.02 7.31
N ILE A 81 47.91 9.15 7.33
CA ILE A 81 48.67 9.91 6.33
C ILE A 81 48.45 9.32 4.93
N CYS A 82 48.48 7.99 4.79
CA CYS A 82 48.21 7.31 3.53
C CYS A 82 46.80 7.62 3.01
N LEU A 83 45.79 7.60 3.88
CA LEU A 83 44.41 8.00 3.52
C LEU A 83 44.33 9.46 3.08
N ILE A 84 45.03 10.37 3.76
CA ILE A 84 45.12 11.79 3.35
C ILE A 84 45.71 11.89 1.94
N ILE A 85 46.82 11.20 1.67
CA ILE A 85 47.48 11.20 0.35
C ILE A 85 46.53 10.67 -0.72
N VAL A 86 45.87 9.53 -0.48
CA VAL A 86 44.87 8.97 -1.41
C VAL A 86 43.72 9.95 -1.63
N GLY A 87 43.25 10.61 -0.57
CA GLY A 87 42.22 11.64 -0.64
C GLY A 87 42.63 12.81 -1.51
N PHE A 88 43.86 13.31 -1.36
CA PHE A 88 44.41 14.38 -2.21
C PHE A 88 44.54 13.95 -3.66
N VAL A 89 44.98 12.72 -3.93
CA VAL A 89 45.06 12.17 -5.30
C VAL A 89 43.67 12.10 -5.92
N LEU A 90 42.67 11.57 -5.19
CA LEU A 90 41.29 11.52 -5.67
C LEU A 90 40.71 12.91 -5.92
N LEU A 91 40.98 13.87 -5.03
CA LEU A 91 40.54 15.25 -5.20
C LEU A 91 41.18 15.91 -6.41
N ALA A 92 42.48 15.65 -6.66
CA ALA A 92 43.17 16.13 -7.85
C ALA A 92 42.58 15.51 -9.12
N VAL A 93 42.37 14.19 -9.15
CA VAL A 93 41.72 13.49 -10.27
C VAL A 93 40.32 14.05 -10.53
N PHE A 94 39.51 14.20 -9.48
CA PHE A 94 38.18 14.77 -9.58
C PHE A 94 38.20 16.21 -10.11
N SER A 95 39.13 17.02 -9.63
CA SER A 95 39.30 18.40 -10.11
C SER A 95 39.70 18.44 -11.59
N ILE A 96 40.57 17.54 -12.03
CA ILE A 96 40.94 17.38 -13.45
C ILE A 96 39.71 16.97 -14.27
N VAL A 97 38.94 15.98 -13.80
CA VAL A 97 37.70 15.55 -14.47
C VAL A 97 36.69 16.69 -14.57
N MET A 98 36.50 17.46 -13.50
CA MET A 98 35.62 18.63 -13.48
C MET A 98 36.10 19.70 -14.47
N MET A 99 37.39 20.00 -14.49
CA MET A 99 37.99 20.95 -15.43
C MET A 99 37.77 20.50 -16.88
N VAL A 100 38.00 19.21 -17.18
CA VAL A 100 37.74 18.63 -18.51
C VAL A 100 36.25 18.70 -18.87
N SER A 101 35.37 18.43 -17.91
CA SER A 101 33.91 18.45 -18.11
C SER A 101 33.31 19.84 -18.38
N GLN A 102 34.05 20.93 -18.14
CA GLN A 102 33.57 22.28 -18.48
C GLN A 102 33.68 22.56 -19.99
N SER A 103 34.56 21.84 -20.70
CA SER A 103 34.69 21.97 -22.15
C SER A 103 33.74 21.01 -22.89
N LYS A 104 33.12 21.46 -24.00
CA LYS A 104 32.25 20.59 -24.82
C LYS A 104 32.96 19.32 -25.31
N ILE A 105 34.24 19.44 -25.68
CA ILE A 105 35.07 18.32 -26.14
C ILE A 105 35.34 17.35 -24.99
N GLY A 106 35.70 17.88 -23.81
CA GLY A 106 35.95 17.06 -22.63
C GLY A 106 34.71 16.36 -22.09
N GLN A 107 33.53 16.98 -22.18
CA GLN A 107 32.25 16.29 -21.92
C GLN A 107 32.06 15.09 -22.85
N GLY A 108 32.32 15.26 -24.15
CA GLY A 108 32.25 14.17 -25.12
C GLY A 108 33.20 13.01 -24.77
N LEU A 109 34.46 13.33 -24.45
CA LEU A 109 35.46 12.33 -24.06
C LEU A 109 35.09 11.61 -22.75
N LEU A 110 34.55 12.32 -21.76
CA LEU A 110 34.08 11.72 -20.52
C LEU A 110 32.89 10.80 -20.76
N ILE A 111 31.90 11.20 -21.56
CA ILE A 111 30.76 10.34 -21.91
C ILE A 111 31.26 9.05 -22.59
N ILE A 112 32.23 9.15 -23.51
CA ILE A 112 32.83 7.99 -24.16
C ILE A 112 33.54 7.09 -23.14
N ALA A 113 34.35 7.67 -22.24
CA ALA A 113 35.06 6.91 -21.21
C ALA A 113 34.10 6.22 -20.23
N PHE A 114 33.08 6.94 -19.74
CA PHE A 114 32.02 6.37 -18.91
C PHE A 114 31.28 5.27 -19.65
N PHE A 115 30.90 5.50 -20.91
CA PHE A 115 30.27 4.47 -21.71
C PHE A 115 31.17 3.25 -21.85
N LEU A 116 32.47 3.40 -22.11
CA LEU A 116 33.40 2.28 -22.28
C LEU A 116 33.58 1.47 -20.98
N ILE A 117 33.63 2.14 -19.82
CA ILE A 117 33.70 1.50 -18.50
C ILE A 117 32.39 0.78 -18.15
N PHE A 118 31.24 1.41 -18.41
CA PHE A 118 29.92 0.88 -18.05
C PHE A 118 29.27 0.01 -19.15
N PHE A 119 29.82 -0.01 -20.36
CA PHE A 119 29.30 -0.75 -21.51
C PHE A 119 29.13 -2.24 -21.22
N PRO A 120 30.09 -2.94 -20.57
CA PRO A 120 29.89 -4.35 -20.23
C PRO A 120 28.64 -4.60 -19.38
N PHE A 121 28.32 -3.70 -18.45
CA PHE A 121 27.14 -3.82 -17.59
C PHE A 121 25.84 -3.53 -18.35
N VAL A 122 25.83 -2.47 -19.18
CA VAL A 122 24.67 -2.13 -20.02
C VAL A 122 24.40 -3.24 -21.04
N ALA A 123 25.46 -3.76 -21.68
CA ALA A 123 25.37 -4.87 -22.62
C ALA A 123 24.85 -6.14 -21.94
N LEU A 124 25.37 -6.49 -20.76
CA LEU A 124 24.89 -7.64 -19.98
C LEU A 124 23.40 -7.49 -19.62
N TYR A 125 22.98 -6.33 -19.14
CA TYR A 125 21.56 -6.05 -18.85
C TYR A 125 20.69 -6.18 -20.11
N GLY A 126 21.16 -5.66 -21.25
CA GLY A 126 20.49 -5.80 -22.55
C GLY A 126 20.34 -7.25 -22.98
N ILE A 127 21.39 -8.07 -22.83
CA ILE A 127 21.36 -9.51 -23.14
C ILE A 127 20.35 -10.23 -22.23
N VAL A 128 20.36 -9.98 -20.92
CA VAL A 128 19.39 -10.59 -19.99
C VAL A 128 17.95 -10.23 -20.36
N ARG A 129 17.68 -8.96 -20.67
CA ARG A 129 16.37 -8.48 -21.16
C ARG A 129 15.97 -9.16 -22.46
N LEU A 130 16.90 -9.31 -23.40
CA LEU A 130 16.67 -9.95 -24.70
C LEU A 130 16.37 -11.45 -24.53
N LEU A 131 17.15 -12.16 -23.72
CA LEU A 131 16.91 -13.57 -23.40
C LEU A 131 15.55 -13.77 -22.74
N ALA A 132 15.16 -12.92 -21.79
CA ALA A 132 13.85 -12.95 -21.17
C ALA A 132 12.72 -12.73 -22.20
N PHE A 133 12.88 -11.75 -23.08
CA PHE A 133 11.92 -11.46 -24.16
C PHE A 133 11.79 -12.63 -25.16
N MET A 134 12.89 -13.27 -25.53
CA MET A 134 12.85 -14.46 -26.38
C MET A 134 12.19 -15.64 -25.66
N GLY A 135 12.43 -15.82 -24.36
CA GLY A 135 11.76 -16.81 -23.52
C GLY A 135 10.25 -16.62 -23.52
N ASP A 136 9.79 -15.39 -23.25
CA ASP A 136 8.37 -15.02 -23.28
C ASP A 136 7.73 -15.28 -24.66
N LYS A 137 8.42 -14.91 -25.74
CA LYS A 137 7.93 -15.19 -27.12
C LYS A 137 7.85 -16.67 -27.43
N LYS A 138 8.83 -17.46 -26.98
CA LYS A 138 8.84 -18.91 -27.17
C LYS A 138 7.68 -19.55 -26.43
N GLU A 139 7.45 -19.15 -25.18
CA GLU A 139 6.34 -19.64 -24.37
C GLU A 139 4.99 -19.28 -25.00
N GLN A 140 4.82 -18.02 -25.43
CA GLN A 140 3.62 -17.57 -26.15
C GLN A 140 3.33 -18.39 -27.41
N LYS A 141 4.38 -18.82 -28.14
CA LYS A 141 4.22 -19.67 -29.33
C LYS A 141 3.91 -21.13 -28.99
N GLN A 142 4.44 -21.65 -27.89
CA GLN A 142 4.27 -23.06 -27.49
C GLN A 142 2.91 -23.32 -26.85
N ASN A 143 2.44 -22.42 -25.99
CA ASN A 143 1.13 -22.52 -25.34
C ASN A 143 0.54 -21.12 -25.12
N PRO A 144 -0.17 -20.56 -26.11
CA PRO A 144 -0.70 -19.21 -26.04
C PRO A 144 -1.72 -19.03 -24.92
N GLU A 145 -2.53 -20.05 -24.63
CA GLU A 145 -3.56 -20.02 -23.58
C GLU A 145 -2.92 -19.95 -22.18
N ALA A 146 -1.97 -20.84 -21.87
CA ALA A 146 -1.28 -20.82 -20.58
C ALA A 146 -0.46 -19.53 -20.37
N TYR A 147 0.10 -18.97 -21.45
CA TYR A 147 0.80 -17.69 -21.40
C TYR A 147 -0.14 -16.52 -21.11
N ALA A 148 -1.30 -16.46 -21.80
CA ALA A 148 -2.34 -15.47 -21.56
C ALA A 148 -2.85 -15.55 -20.11
N GLU A 149 -3.11 -16.76 -19.63
CA GLU A 149 -3.56 -17.02 -18.27
C GLU A 149 -2.51 -16.60 -17.22
N ARG A 150 -1.23 -16.90 -17.46
CA ARG A 150 -0.15 -16.45 -16.56
C ARG A 150 -0.03 -14.92 -16.51
N LYS A 151 -0.17 -14.25 -17.66
CA LYS A 151 -0.18 -12.78 -17.72
C LYS A 151 -1.38 -12.19 -17.00
N ARG A 152 -2.57 -12.77 -17.19
CA ARG A 152 -3.82 -12.43 -16.49
C ARG A 152 -3.63 -12.57 -14.98
N LEU A 153 -3.23 -13.75 -14.49
CA LEU A 153 -2.99 -14.01 -13.06
C LEU A 153 -1.88 -13.13 -12.44
N LYS A 154 -0.93 -12.62 -13.25
CA LYS A 154 0.11 -11.69 -12.78
C LYS A 154 -0.41 -10.25 -12.67
N LYS A 155 -1.43 -9.87 -13.44
CA LYS A 155 -2.06 -8.54 -13.38
C LYS A 155 -2.70 -8.35 -12.00
N ASN A 156 -2.36 -7.25 -11.35
CA ASN A 156 -2.83 -6.89 -10.00
C ASN A 156 -2.61 -7.95 -8.90
N LYS A 157 -1.82 -9.00 -9.14
CA LYS A 157 -1.62 -10.11 -8.19
C LYS A 157 -1.29 -9.62 -6.78
N LYS A 158 -0.27 -8.76 -6.64
CA LYS A 158 0.17 -8.23 -5.35
C LYS A 158 -0.93 -7.46 -4.62
N VAL A 159 -1.74 -6.71 -5.36
CA VAL A 159 -2.84 -5.92 -4.80
C VAL A 159 -3.96 -6.86 -4.34
N ILE A 160 -4.34 -7.84 -5.17
CA ILE A 160 -5.39 -8.80 -4.85
C ILE A 160 -4.98 -9.65 -3.65
N ASP A 161 -3.76 -10.18 -3.64
CA ASP A 161 -3.21 -10.96 -2.52
C ASP A 161 -3.21 -10.13 -1.21
N TYR A 162 -2.90 -8.84 -1.30
CA TYR A 162 -3.01 -7.92 -0.16
C TYR A 162 -4.46 -7.73 0.28
N LEU A 163 -5.39 -7.45 -0.63
CA LEU A 163 -6.80 -7.24 -0.30
C LEU A 163 -7.44 -8.46 0.37
N ILE A 164 -7.05 -9.67 -0.06
CA ILE A 164 -7.50 -10.94 0.51
C ILE A 164 -7.02 -11.07 1.97
N THR A 165 -5.80 -10.62 2.29
CA THR A 165 -5.14 -10.88 3.58
C THR A 165 -5.10 -9.68 4.54
N ALA A 166 -5.43 -8.48 4.06
CA ALA A 166 -5.30 -7.24 4.83
C ALA A 166 -6.22 -7.22 6.06
N GLY A 167 -5.66 -6.89 7.24
CA GLY A 167 -6.42 -6.78 8.49
C GLY A 167 -6.73 -8.11 9.17
N VAL A 168 -6.52 -9.25 8.51
CA VAL A 168 -6.82 -10.58 9.05
C VAL A 168 -5.90 -10.90 10.23
N GLU A 169 -4.60 -10.68 10.08
CA GLU A 169 -3.64 -10.97 11.14
C GLU A 169 -3.80 -10.00 12.32
N GLU A 170 -4.09 -8.71 12.06
CA GLU A 170 -4.37 -7.75 13.13
C GLU A 170 -5.64 -8.11 13.93
N GLU A 171 -6.69 -8.60 13.27
CA GLU A 171 -7.91 -9.08 13.92
C GLU A 171 -7.64 -10.33 14.75
N LYS A 172 -6.88 -11.28 14.21
CA LYS A 172 -6.44 -12.47 14.94
C LYS A 172 -5.68 -12.11 16.21
N ILE A 173 -4.71 -11.20 16.12
CA ILE A 173 -3.96 -10.69 17.28
C ILE A 173 -4.90 -9.99 18.27
N LYS A 174 -5.87 -9.21 17.78
CA LYS A 174 -6.85 -8.52 18.64
C LYS A 174 -7.70 -9.51 19.43
N ILE A 175 -8.18 -10.58 18.80
CA ILE A 175 -8.99 -11.63 19.46
C ILE A 175 -8.13 -12.42 20.45
N LEU A 176 -6.89 -12.76 20.09
CA LEU A 176 -5.95 -13.41 21.03
C LEU A 176 -5.73 -12.55 22.27
N ARG A 177 -5.47 -11.24 22.12
CA ARG A 177 -5.33 -10.31 23.26
C ARG A 177 -6.61 -10.19 24.08
N GLN A 178 -7.78 -10.27 23.47
CA GLN A 178 -9.06 -10.27 24.20
C GLN A 178 -9.21 -11.54 25.03
N ARG A 179 -8.87 -12.70 24.45
CA ARG A 179 -8.89 -13.99 25.15
C ARG A 179 -7.88 -14.05 26.30
N GLU A 180 -6.66 -13.54 26.10
CA GLU A 180 -5.65 -13.46 27.15
C GLU A 180 -6.20 -12.66 28.35
N LYS A 181 -6.78 -11.48 28.10
CA LYS A 181 -7.41 -10.65 29.15
C LYS A 181 -8.59 -11.33 29.83
N GLU A 182 -9.38 -12.12 29.10
CA GLU A 182 -10.50 -12.88 29.67
C GLU A 182 -9.98 -14.02 30.54
N CYS A 183 -8.95 -14.72 30.09
CA CYS A 183 -8.29 -15.79 30.85
C CYS A 183 -7.64 -15.26 32.12
N GLU A 184 -6.95 -14.12 32.07
CA GLU A 184 -6.41 -13.43 33.26
C GLU A 184 -7.50 -13.22 34.33
N LYS A 185 -8.66 -12.67 33.93
CA LYS A 185 -9.80 -12.46 34.84
C LYS A 185 -10.37 -13.75 35.41
N LEU A 186 -10.32 -14.86 34.66
CA LEU A 186 -10.77 -16.16 35.13
C LEU A 186 -9.76 -16.80 36.09
N TYR A 187 -8.46 -16.62 35.84
CA TYR A 187 -7.40 -17.07 36.74
C TYR A 187 -7.44 -16.33 38.07
N GLU A 188 -7.69 -15.02 38.08
CA GLU A 188 -7.93 -14.24 39.32
C GLU A 188 -9.11 -14.78 40.15
N LYS A 189 -10.07 -15.42 39.50
CA LYS A 189 -11.25 -16.05 40.13
C LYS A 189 -11.06 -17.54 40.39
N PHE A 190 -9.85 -18.08 40.21
CA PHE A 190 -9.53 -19.52 40.32
C PHE A 190 -10.37 -20.43 39.41
N GLN A 191 -10.87 -19.91 38.27
CA GLN A 191 -11.68 -20.65 37.29
C GLN A 191 -10.83 -21.22 36.14
N TYR A 192 -9.85 -22.06 36.49
CA TYR A 192 -8.83 -22.57 35.54
C TYR A 192 -9.41 -23.36 34.36
N ASP A 193 -10.42 -24.20 34.60
CA ASP A 193 -11.01 -25.03 33.55
C ASP A 193 -11.67 -24.19 32.44
N LYS A 194 -12.35 -23.11 32.82
CA LYS A 194 -12.97 -22.18 31.86
C LYS A 194 -11.93 -21.40 31.07
N ALA A 195 -10.85 -20.97 31.72
CA ALA A 195 -9.75 -20.30 31.02
C ALA A 195 -9.11 -21.24 29.98
N LYS A 196 -8.93 -22.52 30.34
CA LYS A 196 -8.43 -23.55 29.42
C LYS A 196 -9.39 -23.81 28.25
N GLU A 197 -10.70 -23.81 28.49
CA GLU A 197 -11.71 -23.93 27.45
C GLU A 197 -11.62 -22.77 26.44
N ILE A 198 -11.54 -21.53 26.91
CA ILE A 198 -11.44 -20.33 26.06
C ILE A 198 -10.15 -20.32 25.23
N MET A 199 -9.02 -20.70 25.83
CA MET A 199 -7.75 -20.77 25.12
C MET A 199 -7.74 -21.82 23.99
N ASN A 200 -8.43 -22.94 24.20
CA ASN A 200 -8.49 -24.03 23.23
C ASN A 200 -9.62 -23.89 22.20
N ALA A 201 -10.58 -22.99 22.43
CA ALA A 201 -11.65 -22.74 21.48
C ALA A 201 -11.08 -22.26 20.13
N PRO A 202 -11.65 -22.66 18.97
CA PRO A 202 -11.23 -22.12 17.68
C PRO A 202 -11.45 -20.60 17.63
N LEU A 203 -10.53 -19.85 17.02
CA LEU A 203 -10.54 -18.38 17.07
C LEU A 203 -11.73 -17.72 16.34
N GLY A 204 -12.47 -18.47 15.51
CA GLY A 204 -13.60 -17.94 14.74
C GLY A 204 -13.22 -16.79 13.78
N VAL A 205 -11.92 -16.62 13.51
CA VAL A 205 -11.38 -15.59 12.63
C VAL A 205 -11.46 -16.09 11.20
N LYS A 206 -11.97 -15.26 10.29
CA LYS A 206 -11.90 -15.57 8.85
C LYS A 206 -10.45 -15.54 8.41
N GLU A 207 -10.05 -16.52 7.61
CA GLU A 207 -8.68 -16.64 7.10
C GLU A 207 -8.38 -15.62 5.99
N ASP A 208 -9.42 -15.08 5.37
CA ASP A 208 -9.34 -14.06 4.34
C ASP A 208 -10.55 -13.11 4.38
N ASN A 209 -10.50 -12.11 3.50
CA ASN A 209 -11.59 -11.17 3.25
C ASN A 209 -12.50 -11.61 2.10
N ILE A 210 -12.36 -12.83 1.56
CA ILE A 210 -13.18 -13.31 0.45
C ILE A 210 -14.58 -13.62 0.99
N ILE A 211 -15.60 -13.26 0.21
CA ILE A 211 -16.99 -13.59 0.50
C ILE A 211 -17.61 -14.36 -0.66
N SER A 212 -18.64 -15.16 -0.36
CA SER A 212 -19.37 -15.89 -1.37
C SER A 212 -20.11 -14.92 -2.30
N PHE A 213 -20.43 -15.40 -3.51
CA PHE A 213 -21.25 -14.64 -4.45
C PHE A 213 -22.62 -14.31 -3.86
N GLU A 214 -23.24 -15.26 -3.16
CA GLU A 214 -24.54 -15.10 -2.51
C GLU A 214 -24.48 -14.03 -1.40
N ASP A 215 -23.43 -14.02 -0.59
CA ASP A 215 -23.21 -12.99 0.43
C ASP A 215 -22.99 -11.61 -0.21
N ALA A 216 -22.21 -11.55 -1.29
CA ALA A 216 -21.99 -10.31 -2.04
C ALA A 216 -23.29 -9.77 -2.63
N LYS A 217 -24.08 -10.65 -3.28
CA LYS A 217 -25.40 -10.33 -3.84
C LYS A 217 -26.36 -9.83 -2.77
N ASN A 218 -26.47 -10.54 -1.65
CA ASN A 218 -27.36 -10.16 -0.54
C ASN A 218 -26.94 -8.83 0.11
N ARG A 219 -25.62 -8.60 0.26
CA ARG A 219 -25.09 -7.36 0.84
C ARG A 219 -25.32 -6.14 -0.04
N LEU A 220 -25.16 -6.30 -1.36
CA LEU A 220 -25.36 -5.22 -2.32
C LEU A 220 -26.83 -5.01 -2.70
N ASN A 221 -27.70 -6.02 -2.51
CA ASN A 221 -29.14 -5.91 -2.73
C ASN A 221 -29.84 -5.07 -1.65
N ARG A 222 -29.59 -3.77 -1.67
CA ARG A 222 -30.16 -2.80 -0.72
C ARG A 222 -30.22 -1.41 -1.34
N LEU A 223 -31.02 -0.53 -0.75
CA LEU A 223 -31.05 0.87 -1.16
C LEU A 223 -29.75 1.56 -0.73
N PRO A 224 -29.07 2.29 -1.65
CA PRO A 224 -27.86 3.03 -1.31
C PRO A 224 -28.17 4.21 -0.38
N THR A 225 -27.20 4.62 0.43
CA THR A 225 -27.33 5.77 1.35
C THR A 225 -26.06 6.61 1.34
N MET A 226 -26.18 7.89 1.73
CA MET A 226 -25.01 8.78 1.88
C MET A 226 -24.20 8.51 3.15
N GLY A 227 -24.78 7.78 4.11
CA GLY A 227 -24.20 7.57 5.44
C GLY A 227 -23.43 6.27 5.58
N ASP A 228 -23.75 5.27 4.75
CA ASP A 228 -23.20 3.93 4.88
C ASP A 228 -22.45 3.49 3.63
N TYR A 229 -21.25 2.96 3.83
CA TYR A 229 -20.41 2.42 2.76
C TYR A 229 -20.47 0.89 2.76
N PHE A 230 -21.63 0.33 2.40
CA PHE A 230 -21.80 -1.11 2.15
C PHE A 230 -21.14 -1.58 0.84
N PHE A 231 -19.98 -0.99 0.53
CA PHE A 231 -19.23 -1.31 -0.66
C PHE A 231 -18.56 -2.68 -0.56
N LEU A 232 -18.32 -3.26 -1.71
CA LEU A 232 -17.50 -4.45 -1.89
C LEU A 232 -16.47 -4.20 -2.96
N LEU A 233 -15.40 -4.99 -2.97
CA LEU A 233 -14.46 -5.02 -4.08
C LEU A 233 -14.72 -6.29 -4.89
N GLY A 234 -15.13 -6.12 -6.14
CA GLY A 234 -15.25 -7.21 -7.11
C GLY A 234 -13.99 -7.30 -7.95
N VAL A 235 -13.45 -8.49 -8.13
CA VAL A 235 -12.32 -8.73 -9.04
C VAL A 235 -12.81 -9.54 -10.22
N THR A 236 -12.69 -9.00 -11.42
CA THR A 236 -13.14 -9.68 -12.64
C THR A 236 -12.19 -10.80 -13.06
N TYR A 237 -12.61 -11.65 -13.99
CA TYR A 237 -11.73 -12.62 -14.65
C TYR A 237 -10.51 -11.95 -15.26
N GLU A 238 -10.64 -10.75 -15.83
CA GLU A 238 -9.49 -9.98 -16.32
C GLU A 238 -8.63 -9.34 -15.20
N ARG A 239 -8.86 -9.71 -13.94
CA ARG A 239 -8.17 -9.22 -12.74
C ARG A 239 -8.25 -7.70 -12.59
N ASP A 240 -9.30 -7.10 -13.14
CA ASP A 240 -9.65 -5.70 -12.88
C ASP A 240 -10.43 -5.61 -11.58
N ILE A 241 -10.13 -4.60 -10.77
CA ILE A 241 -10.76 -4.40 -9.48
C ILE A 241 -11.85 -3.35 -9.65
N TYR A 242 -13.03 -3.63 -9.12
CA TYR A 242 -14.19 -2.74 -9.14
C TYR A 242 -14.67 -2.46 -7.74
N LEU A 243 -14.96 -1.20 -7.43
CA LEU A 243 -15.79 -0.85 -6.28
C LEU A 243 -17.24 -1.10 -6.65
N LEU A 244 -17.84 -2.12 -6.03
CA LEU A 244 -19.25 -2.43 -6.19
C LEU A 244 -20.06 -1.63 -5.17
N VAL A 245 -21.09 -0.96 -5.64
CA VAL A 245 -21.96 -0.11 -4.82
C VAL A 245 -23.34 -0.74 -4.65
N PRO A 246 -24.04 -0.47 -3.53
CA PRO A 246 -25.34 -1.08 -3.27
C PRO A 246 -26.39 -0.62 -4.30
N ARG A 247 -27.18 -1.57 -4.79
CA ARG A 247 -28.32 -1.32 -5.67
C ARG A 247 -29.42 -2.34 -5.39
N PRO A 248 -30.69 -1.92 -5.27
CA PRO A 248 -31.79 -2.88 -5.18
C PRO A 248 -31.83 -3.75 -6.45
N GLN A 249 -31.76 -5.06 -6.29
CA GLN A 249 -31.82 -6.02 -7.39
C GLN A 249 -33.29 -6.27 -7.74
N LEU A 250 -33.81 -5.49 -8.69
CA LEU A 250 -35.17 -5.63 -9.17
C LEU A 250 -35.29 -6.76 -10.21
N PRO A 251 -36.47 -7.38 -10.40
CA PRO A 251 -36.67 -8.55 -11.27
C PRO A 251 -36.32 -8.34 -12.75
N TYR A 252 -36.28 -7.09 -13.19
CA TYR A 252 -35.95 -6.73 -14.57
C TYR A 252 -34.48 -6.36 -14.73
N GLN A 253 -33.76 -6.17 -13.62
CA GLN A 253 -32.33 -5.87 -13.58
C GLN A 253 -31.59 -7.18 -13.33
N ASN A 254 -31.60 -8.04 -14.34
CA ASN A 254 -31.04 -9.38 -14.18
C ASN A 254 -29.52 -9.36 -14.27
N ASP A 255 -28.94 -10.05 -13.30
CA ASP A 255 -27.60 -10.63 -13.32
C ASP A 255 -26.42 -9.66 -13.46
N LYS A 256 -26.54 -8.45 -12.91
CA LYS A 256 -25.46 -7.46 -12.93
C LYS A 256 -25.24 -6.78 -11.59
N PHE A 257 -23.97 -6.59 -11.26
CA PHE A 257 -23.57 -5.62 -10.24
C PHE A 257 -23.42 -4.24 -10.87
N ILE A 258 -23.51 -3.20 -10.04
CA ILE A 258 -23.15 -1.85 -10.43
C ILE A 258 -21.91 -1.44 -9.66
N GLY A 259 -20.97 -0.83 -10.36
CA GLY A 259 -19.71 -0.43 -9.76
C GLY A 259 -18.84 0.34 -10.71
N GLU A 260 -17.68 0.74 -10.22
CA GLU A 260 -16.69 1.46 -10.99
C GLU A 260 -15.32 0.83 -10.85
N LYS A 261 -14.55 0.83 -11.94
CA LYS A 261 -13.22 0.24 -11.97
C LYS A 261 -12.27 1.08 -11.11
N TRP A 262 -11.62 0.45 -10.15
CA TRP A 262 -10.67 1.07 -9.25
C TRP A 262 -9.25 0.64 -9.60
N LEU A 263 -8.32 1.60 -9.55
CA LEU A 263 -6.90 1.31 -9.58
C LEU A 263 -6.28 1.65 -8.24
N LEU A 264 -5.86 0.59 -7.56
CA LEU A 264 -5.08 0.70 -6.35
C LEU A 264 -3.61 0.81 -6.73
N LYS A 265 -2.94 1.88 -6.29
CA LYS A 265 -1.49 2.02 -6.41
C LYS A 265 -0.86 1.86 -5.04
N GLY A 266 0.31 1.27 -5.03
CA GLY A 266 1.13 1.14 -3.85
C GLY A 266 2.21 0.11 -4.02
N GLU A 267 3.22 0.21 -3.16
CA GLU A 267 4.23 -0.82 -3.00
C GLU A 267 4.10 -1.43 -1.61
N ILE A 268 4.38 -2.73 -1.48
CA ILE A 268 4.45 -3.36 -0.16
C ILE A 268 5.84 -3.03 0.39
N ASN A 269 5.90 -2.09 1.34
CA ASN A 269 7.11 -1.88 2.11
C ASN A 269 7.22 -2.95 3.20
N TYR A 270 7.90 -4.06 2.89
CA TYR A 270 8.09 -5.18 3.82
C TYR A 270 8.87 -4.82 5.09
N GLN A 271 9.63 -3.71 5.09
CA GLN A 271 10.51 -3.36 6.21
C GLN A 271 9.80 -2.53 7.29
N SER A 272 8.85 -1.67 6.92
CA SER A 272 8.22 -0.76 7.89
C SER A 272 7.02 -1.36 8.64
N LYS A 273 6.44 -2.47 8.16
CA LYS A 273 5.10 -2.94 8.59
C LYS A 273 4.00 -1.86 8.49
N GLU A 274 4.30 -0.70 7.90
CA GLU A 274 3.37 0.40 7.65
C GLU A 274 2.88 0.31 6.20
N ARG A 275 1.58 0.57 6.02
CA ARG A 275 0.83 0.33 4.78
C ARG A 275 1.21 1.36 3.71
N GLU A 276 1.51 0.91 2.49
CA GLU A 276 1.74 1.79 1.33
C GLU A 276 0.81 1.51 0.14
N PHE A 277 -0.25 0.70 0.32
CA PHE A 277 -1.36 0.72 -0.64
C PHE A 277 -2.37 1.78 -0.21
N TYR A 278 -2.52 2.79 -1.05
CA TYR A 278 -3.53 3.83 -0.89
C TYR A 278 -4.43 3.85 -2.12
N LEU A 279 -5.66 4.30 -1.91
CA LEU A 279 -6.54 4.59 -3.00
C LEU A 279 -6.02 5.81 -3.74
N ASP A 280 -5.68 5.62 -5.02
CA ASP A 280 -5.31 6.73 -5.87
C ASP A 280 -6.57 7.48 -6.33
N LEU A 281 -7.16 8.23 -5.39
CA LEU A 281 -8.36 9.06 -5.61
C LEU A 281 -8.12 10.13 -6.69
N ASN A 282 -6.86 10.46 -6.96
CA ASN A 282 -6.44 11.52 -7.89
C ASN A 282 -6.09 10.99 -9.29
N ASN A 283 -5.76 9.71 -9.44
CA ASN A 283 -5.07 9.19 -10.63
C ASN A 283 -5.49 7.75 -11.01
N SER A 284 -6.74 7.38 -10.71
CA SER A 284 -7.41 6.25 -11.37
C SER A 284 -7.14 6.35 -12.88
N PRO A 285 -6.66 5.30 -13.58
CA PRO A 285 -6.30 5.28 -15.00
C PRO A 285 -7.54 5.10 -15.89
N PHE A 286 -8.69 5.52 -15.38
CA PHE A 286 -9.45 6.40 -16.22
C PHE A 286 -8.53 7.62 -16.47
N ASP A 287 -8.06 7.82 -17.70
CA ASP A 287 -8.77 8.85 -18.44
C ASP A 287 -10.24 8.84 -17.99
N ARG A 288 -10.51 9.56 -16.88
CA ARG A 288 -11.71 10.36 -16.80
C ARG A 288 -11.53 11.12 -18.07
N ASP A 289 -12.15 10.67 -19.15
CA ASP A 289 -12.06 11.33 -20.44
C ASP A 289 -12.13 12.80 -20.08
N ARG A 290 -11.04 13.55 -20.35
CA ARG A 290 -10.71 14.83 -19.67
C ARG A 290 -11.73 15.94 -19.96
N GLU A 291 -12.92 15.56 -20.37
CA GLU A 291 -14.16 16.28 -20.31
C GLU A 291 -14.85 16.22 -18.93
N TYR A 292 -14.16 15.79 -17.86
CA TYR A 292 -14.48 16.34 -16.54
C TYR A 292 -13.80 17.71 -16.46
N PRO A 293 -14.55 18.83 -16.44
CA PRO A 293 -13.95 20.13 -16.24
C PRO A 293 -13.17 20.07 -14.92
N LYS A 294 -11.90 20.48 -14.96
CA LYS A 294 -11.11 20.73 -13.75
C LYS A 294 -11.99 21.55 -12.80
N VAL A 295 -12.04 21.10 -11.55
CA VAL A 295 -12.95 21.57 -10.49
C VAL A 295 -12.59 22.98 -10.00
N ASP A 296 -12.37 23.91 -10.93
CA ASP A 296 -12.29 25.34 -10.65
C ASP A 296 -13.67 26.00 -10.78
N LYS A 297 -14.70 25.26 -11.23
CA LYS A 297 -16.10 25.74 -11.28
C LYS A 297 -17.08 24.66 -10.84
N ILE A 298 -17.63 24.85 -9.65
CA ILE A 298 -18.54 23.97 -8.90
C ILE A 298 -19.87 23.65 -9.63
N ASN A 299 -20.17 24.25 -10.79
CA ASN A 299 -21.54 24.29 -11.32
C ASN A 299 -21.81 23.48 -12.60
N TYR A 300 -20.90 22.64 -13.08
CA TYR A 300 -21.18 21.76 -14.23
C TYR A 300 -20.73 20.33 -13.94
N PHE A 301 -21.45 19.66 -13.04
CA PHE A 301 -21.42 18.22 -13.00
C PHE A 301 -22.23 17.69 -14.19
N ASP A 302 -21.56 17.06 -15.16
CA ASP A 302 -22.23 16.43 -16.28
C ASP A 302 -22.86 15.11 -15.80
N HIS A 303 -24.14 15.19 -15.46
CA HIS A 303 -24.94 14.04 -15.04
C HIS A 303 -24.98 12.92 -16.09
N THR A 304 -24.59 13.16 -17.35
CA THR A 304 -24.64 12.14 -18.40
C THR A 304 -23.41 11.22 -18.43
N LYS A 305 -22.33 11.58 -17.73
CA LYS A 305 -21.08 10.80 -17.67
C LYS A 305 -21.00 9.97 -16.41
N HIS A 306 -21.96 9.05 -16.23
CA HIS A 306 -21.90 8.11 -15.12
C HIS A 306 -20.66 7.22 -15.21
N THR A 307 -19.87 7.18 -14.14
CA THR A 307 -18.71 6.28 -14.01
C THR A 307 -19.12 4.85 -13.68
N PHE A 308 -20.33 4.67 -13.14
CA PHE A 308 -20.88 3.38 -12.79
C PHE A 308 -21.22 2.57 -14.04
N LYS A 309 -20.70 1.35 -14.09
CA LYS A 309 -20.96 0.37 -15.13
C LYS A 309 -21.79 -0.75 -14.52
N GLU A 310 -22.75 -1.25 -15.30
CA GLU A 310 -23.35 -2.53 -15.01
C GLU A 310 -22.42 -3.64 -15.49
N ILE A 311 -22.03 -4.52 -14.59
CA ILE A 311 -21.06 -5.58 -14.83
C ILE A 311 -21.77 -6.92 -14.56
N PRO A 312 -21.87 -7.81 -15.57
CA PRO A 312 -22.44 -9.13 -15.40
C PRO A 312 -21.84 -9.92 -14.23
N PHE A 313 -22.67 -10.70 -13.55
CA PHE A 313 -22.25 -11.51 -12.40
C PHE A 313 -21.15 -12.53 -12.76
N ASP A 314 -21.23 -13.11 -13.95
CA ASP A 314 -20.30 -14.10 -14.48
C ASP A 314 -18.93 -13.52 -14.86
N GLU A 315 -18.78 -12.19 -14.94
CA GLU A 315 -17.48 -11.56 -15.14
C GLU A 315 -16.59 -11.58 -13.88
N PHE A 316 -17.15 -11.83 -12.70
CA PHE A 316 -16.41 -11.78 -11.43
C PHE A 316 -15.77 -13.12 -11.06
N GLU A 317 -14.47 -13.09 -10.78
CA GLU A 317 -13.71 -14.23 -10.26
C GLU A 317 -13.85 -14.34 -8.73
N LEU A 318 -13.86 -13.20 -8.02
CA LEU A 318 -13.96 -13.16 -6.56
C LEU A 318 -14.51 -11.83 -6.02
N PHE A 319 -15.04 -11.88 -4.80
CA PHE A 319 -15.57 -10.74 -4.07
C PHE A 319 -14.83 -10.60 -2.74
N ILE A 320 -14.48 -9.37 -2.38
CA ILE A 320 -13.71 -9.05 -1.19
C ILE A 320 -14.50 -8.06 -0.34
N ASP A 321 -14.62 -8.35 0.96
CA ASP A 321 -15.14 -7.42 1.97
C ASP A 321 -14.02 -6.48 2.44
N PRO A 322 -14.06 -5.19 2.09
CA PRO A 322 -12.98 -4.27 2.39
C PRO A 322 -12.98 -3.76 3.85
N ALA A 323 -13.93 -4.18 4.69
CA ALA A 323 -14.08 -3.69 6.06
C ALA A 323 -12.81 -3.85 6.92
N ARG A 324 -11.95 -4.82 6.60
CA ARG A 324 -10.69 -5.09 7.33
C ARG A 324 -9.46 -4.52 6.65
N CYS A 325 -9.57 -4.10 5.39
CA CYS A 325 -8.47 -3.55 4.61
C CYS A 325 -8.02 -2.16 5.08
N GLY A 326 -8.80 -1.51 5.96
CA GLY A 326 -8.53 -0.15 6.46
C GLY A 326 -8.87 0.96 5.48
N PHE A 327 -9.77 0.70 4.54
CA PHE A 327 -10.26 1.71 3.58
C PHE A 327 -11.39 2.58 4.13
N ASP A 328 -11.73 2.49 5.42
CA ASP A 328 -12.85 3.25 6.01
C ASP A 328 -12.75 4.75 5.74
N ARG A 329 -11.54 5.31 5.81
CA ARG A 329 -11.29 6.72 5.52
C ARG A 329 -11.55 7.03 4.05
N ASP A 330 -11.06 6.19 3.15
CA ASP A 330 -11.19 6.38 1.71
C ASP A 330 -12.65 6.22 1.26
N PHE A 331 -13.39 5.26 1.82
CA PHE A 331 -14.83 5.12 1.55
C PHE A 331 -15.64 6.29 2.09
N ARG A 332 -15.32 6.81 3.28
CA ARG A 332 -15.96 8.03 3.79
C ARG A 332 -15.69 9.24 2.90
N ALA A 333 -14.48 9.36 2.36
CA ALA A 333 -14.16 10.39 1.38
C ALA A 333 -14.93 10.19 0.07
N TYR A 334 -15.03 8.95 -0.40
CA TYR A 334 -15.77 8.58 -1.60
C TYR A 334 -17.26 8.92 -1.52
N LEU A 335 -17.90 8.73 -0.36
CA LEU A 335 -19.30 9.14 -0.12
C LEU A 335 -19.55 10.64 -0.33
N GLN A 336 -18.52 11.48 -0.25
CA GLN A 336 -18.62 12.93 -0.47
C GLN A 336 -18.48 13.32 -1.94
N PHE A 337 -18.21 12.37 -2.84
CA PHE A 337 -18.09 12.68 -4.26
C PHE A 337 -19.46 12.91 -4.90
N ALA A 338 -19.57 14.02 -5.64
CA ALA A 338 -20.83 14.45 -6.27
C ALA A 338 -21.46 13.38 -7.18
N HIS A 339 -20.66 12.56 -7.88
CA HIS A 339 -21.20 11.49 -8.72
C HIS A 339 -21.83 10.36 -7.91
N PHE A 340 -21.25 10.00 -6.76
CA PHE A 340 -21.83 9.01 -5.87
C PHE A 340 -23.11 9.56 -5.24
N GLN A 341 -23.10 10.84 -4.84
CA GLN A 341 -24.31 11.48 -4.31
C GLN A 341 -25.45 11.49 -5.34
N TYR A 342 -25.16 11.92 -6.56
CA TYR A 342 -26.13 11.85 -7.65
C TYR A 342 -26.64 10.42 -7.88
N TYR A 343 -25.75 9.43 -7.87
CA TYR A 343 -26.12 8.03 -8.01
C TYR A 343 -27.11 7.57 -6.93
N VAL A 344 -26.85 7.93 -5.66
CA VAL A 344 -27.75 7.63 -4.55
C VAL A 344 -29.12 8.28 -4.78
N GLU A 345 -29.17 9.58 -5.05
CA GLU A 345 -30.43 10.30 -5.28
C GLU A 345 -31.23 9.70 -6.44
N HIS A 346 -30.55 9.45 -7.57
CA HIS A 346 -31.16 8.87 -8.76
C HIS A 346 -31.77 7.49 -8.51
N GLU A 347 -31.02 6.57 -7.88
CA GLU A 347 -31.51 5.22 -7.61
C GLU A 347 -32.66 5.22 -6.59
N LEU A 348 -32.62 6.10 -5.58
CA LEU A 348 -33.73 6.25 -4.62
C LEU A 348 -35.00 6.79 -5.29
N ASP A 349 -34.87 7.84 -6.10
CA ASP A 349 -35.99 8.43 -6.82
C ASP A 349 -36.63 7.42 -7.78
N LEU A 350 -35.81 6.70 -8.55
CA LEU A 350 -36.27 5.64 -9.44
C LEU A 350 -37.02 4.55 -8.67
N TYR A 351 -36.44 4.06 -7.58
CA TYR A 351 -37.03 2.99 -6.76
C TYR A 351 -38.38 3.42 -6.19
N PHE A 352 -38.45 4.58 -5.53
CA PHE A 352 -39.69 5.05 -4.89
C PHE A 352 -40.75 5.46 -5.91
N LEU A 353 -40.36 6.03 -7.06
CA LEU A 353 -41.28 6.35 -8.15
C LEU A 353 -41.90 5.08 -8.73
N GLN A 354 -41.10 4.06 -9.04
CA GLN A 354 -41.59 2.77 -9.55
C GLN A 354 -42.53 2.11 -8.54
N LYS A 355 -42.15 2.07 -7.26
CA LYS A 355 -42.99 1.50 -6.20
C LYS A 355 -44.30 2.26 -6.03
N ARG A 356 -44.30 3.60 -6.12
CA ARG A 356 -45.51 4.44 -6.07
C ARG A 356 -46.42 4.17 -7.28
N ASN A 357 -45.85 4.05 -8.46
CA ASN A 357 -46.60 3.73 -9.67
C ASN A 357 -47.24 2.33 -9.57
N LEU A 358 -46.54 1.34 -9.02
CA LEU A 358 -47.12 0.02 -8.75
C LEU A 358 -48.27 0.09 -7.74
N LYS A 359 -48.12 0.83 -6.63
CA LYS A 359 -49.22 1.05 -5.67
C LYS A 359 -50.45 1.68 -6.35
N ASN A 360 -50.24 2.66 -7.22
CA ASN A 360 -51.33 3.29 -7.97
C ASN A 360 -51.99 2.32 -8.94
N LYS A 361 -51.23 1.47 -9.63
CA LYS A 361 -51.79 0.42 -10.50
C LYS A 361 -52.60 -0.60 -9.69
N ILE A 362 -52.08 -1.04 -8.54
CA ILE A 362 -52.78 -1.98 -7.63
C ILE A 362 -54.14 -1.41 -7.20
N ASN A 363 -54.17 -0.13 -6.81
CA ASN A 363 -55.42 0.53 -6.39
C ASN A 363 -56.45 0.69 -7.52
N ASN A 364 -56.01 0.66 -8.78
CA ASN A 364 -56.84 0.84 -9.96
C ASN A 364 -57.07 -0.46 -10.76
N ALA A 365 -56.59 -1.60 -10.25
CA ALA A 365 -56.71 -2.88 -10.94
C ALA A 365 -58.19 -3.26 -11.11
N GLN A 366 -58.57 -3.63 -12.34
CA GLN A 366 -59.97 -3.93 -12.67
C GLN A 366 -60.31 -5.41 -12.48
N THR A 367 -59.31 -6.28 -12.54
CA THR A 367 -59.46 -7.73 -12.39
C THR A 367 -58.64 -8.25 -11.23
N LYS A 368 -59.04 -9.40 -10.71
CA LYS A 368 -58.31 -10.09 -9.64
C LYS A 368 -56.93 -10.55 -10.13
N GLU A 369 -56.86 -11.03 -11.36
CA GLU A 369 -55.62 -11.51 -11.98
C GLU A 369 -54.59 -10.38 -12.12
N GLU A 370 -55.03 -9.18 -12.54
CA GLU A 370 -54.17 -7.99 -12.61
C GLU A 370 -53.68 -7.58 -11.22
N PHE A 371 -54.60 -7.53 -10.24
CA PHE A 371 -54.26 -7.22 -8.85
C PHE A 371 -53.22 -8.20 -8.29
N ASP A 372 -53.45 -9.51 -8.43
CA ASP A 372 -52.55 -10.55 -7.92
C ASP A 372 -51.17 -10.47 -8.60
N SER A 373 -51.12 -10.19 -9.90
CA SER A 373 -49.86 -9.97 -10.64
C SER A 373 -49.08 -8.77 -10.10
N LEU A 374 -49.74 -7.61 -9.95
CA LEU A 374 -49.10 -6.39 -9.44
C LEU A 374 -48.68 -6.51 -7.97
N VAL A 375 -49.45 -7.24 -7.16
CA VAL A 375 -49.09 -7.55 -5.76
C VAL A 375 -47.87 -8.47 -5.71
N ASN A 376 -47.75 -9.43 -6.61
CA ASN A 376 -46.55 -10.25 -6.71
C ASN A 376 -45.33 -9.43 -7.18
N GLU A 377 -45.53 -8.49 -8.10
CA GLU A 377 -44.47 -7.58 -8.55
C GLU A 377 -44.00 -6.63 -7.44
N ILE A 378 -44.91 -5.99 -6.69
CA ILE A 378 -44.52 -5.07 -5.61
C ILE A 378 -43.84 -5.77 -4.43
N LYS A 379 -44.11 -7.06 -4.20
CA LYS A 379 -43.40 -7.86 -3.19
C LYS A 379 -41.90 -7.99 -3.49
N LEU A 380 -41.51 -7.84 -4.76
CA LEU A 380 -40.11 -7.87 -5.18
C LEU A 380 -39.38 -6.57 -4.83
N PHE A 381 -40.13 -5.48 -4.56
CA PHE A 381 -39.63 -4.23 -3.97
C PHE A 381 -39.61 -4.31 -2.43
N ASN A 382 -39.29 -5.46 -1.85
CA ASN A 382 -39.16 -5.61 -0.39
C ASN A 382 -37.69 -5.67 0.00
N ILE A 383 -37.07 -4.49 0.07
CA ILE A 383 -35.67 -4.35 0.41
C ILE A 383 -35.51 -4.18 1.93
N GLY A 384 -34.60 -4.94 2.54
CA GLY A 384 -34.47 -5.02 4.00
C GLY A 384 -34.15 -3.70 4.73
N ASN A 385 -33.61 -2.69 4.04
CA ASN A 385 -33.33 -1.37 4.61
C ASN A 385 -34.30 -0.26 4.17
N GLU A 386 -35.41 -0.59 3.49
CA GLU A 386 -36.30 0.42 2.91
C GLU A 386 -36.87 1.40 3.95
N ASP A 387 -37.38 0.91 5.07
CA ASP A 387 -38.03 1.77 6.08
C ASP A 387 -37.08 2.85 6.63
N VAL A 388 -35.82 2.48 6.84
CA VAL A 388 -34.78 3.40 7.32
C VAL A 388 -34.47 4.44 6.25
N VAL A 389 -34.30 3.99 5.00
CA VAL A 389 -33.95 4.87 3.89
C VAL A 389 -35.09 5.81 3.50
N SER A 390 -36.34 5.34 3.52
CA SER A 390 -37.53 6.18 3.25
C SER A 390 -37.62 7.34 4.23
N ARG A 391 -37.35 7.11 5.52
CA ARG A 391 -37.33 8.18 6.53
C ARG A 391 -36.23 9.21 6.27
N ILE A 392 -35.04 8.76 5.88
CA ILE A 392 -33.92 9.66 5.54
C ILE A 392 -34.26 10.47 4.28
N TRP A 393 -34.78 9.82 3.26
CA TRP A 393 -35.14 10.44 1.98
C TRP A 393 -36.26 11.49 2.15
N GLU A 394 -37.33 11.17 2.90
CA GLU A 394 -38.43 12.11 3.19
C GLU A 394 -37.99 13.31 4.05
N GLN A 395 -37.01 13.12 4.93
CA GLN A 395 -36.43 14.23 5.70
C GLN A 395 -35.68 15.17 4.75
N ASN A 396 -34.83 14.64 3.88
CA ASN A 396 -34.04 15.46 2.95
C ASN A 396 -34.91 16.17 1.91
N SER A 397 -35.95 15.52 1.39
CA SER A 397 -36.85 16.10 0.38
C SER A 397 -37.71 17.26 0.91
N LYS A 398 -37.84 17.43 2.23
CA LYS A 398 -38.56 18.56 2.84
C LYS A 398 -37.71 19.83 2.96
N TYR A 399 -36.39 19.71 2.79
CA TYR A 399 -35.43 20.81 2.92
C TYR A 399 -34.81 21.23 1.58
N ALA A 400 -35.08 20.50 0.51
CA ALA A 400 -34.82 20.91 -0.87
C ALA A 400 -36.03 21.67 -1.42
#